data_AF-A0A5N7BXK8-F1
#
_entry.id   AF-A0A5N7BXK8-F1
#
_cell.length_a   1.000
_cell.length_b   1.000
_cell.length_c   1.000
_cell.angle_alpha   90.00
_cell.angle_beta   90.00
_cell.angle_gamma   90.00
#
_symmetry.space_group_name_H-M   'P 1'
#
loop_
_entity.id
_entity.type
_entity.pdbx_description
1 polymer ?
#
loop_
_entity_poly.entity_id
_entity_poly.type
_entity_poly.pdbx_seq_one_letter_code
_entity_poly.pdbx_strand_id
1 'polypeptide(L)'
;MLLPKKKFPTSGRERDMAFVEKVGQTMKELQENFIAGEEYQTSTRGERSVPEAKPYAEGVYAITSTKRASHLAYILTVPAEVGPLQEDFGLHARGSWIVQSKNPKYPGPSFAQLPKDPEYPESVRDKFQDYRWVPLTPEFIDYPNAQFLMIGEATGDLGKAATAEPNGKRAEEEQPGEELEKLEDENEERVESLKGKDHPKLLSSTWH
;
A
#
# COMPACT_ATOMS: atom_id res chain seq x y z
N MET A 1 7.61 -0.17 -1.39
CA MET A 1 8.13 0.33 -2.70
C MET A 1 7.75 -0.64 -3.83
N LEU A 2 7.30 -0.15 -4.98
CA LEU A 2 7.05 -0.94 -6.20
C LEU A 2 8.29 -0.95 -7.10
N LEU A 3 8.61 -2.11 -7.67
CA LEU A 3 9.76 -2.32 -8.54
C LEU A 3 9.30 -2.72 -9.95
N PRO A 4 9.81 -2.16 -11.06
CA PRO A 4 10.62 -0.94 -11.26
C PRO A 4 9.85 0.23 -11.91
N LYS A 5 8.51 0.17 -11.98
CA LYS A 5 7.70 1.11 -12.77
C LYS A 5 7.17 2.29 -11.95
N LYS A 6 7.07 3.44 -12.60
CA LYS A 6 6.44 4.66 -12.07
C LYS A 6 4.91 4.66 -12.18
N LYS A 7 4.27 3.52 -12.43
CA LYS A 7 2.82 3.41 -12.64
C LYS A 7 2.31 2.14 -11.96
N PHE A 8 1.21 2.27 -11.22
CA PHE A 8 0.52 1.13 -10.61
C PHE A 8 -0.17 0.26 -11.67
N PRO A 9 -0.31 -1.05 -11.44
CA PRO A 9 -1.10 -1.93 -12.28
C PRO A 9 -2.54 -1.43 -12.43
N THR A 10 -3.00 -1.23 -13.65
CA THR A 10 -4.36 -0.72 -13.96
C THR A 10 -5.30 -1.78 -14.53
N SER A 11 -4.80 -2.98 -14.79
CA SER A 11 -5.59 -4.10 -15.32
C SER A 11 -5.17 -5.44 -14.75
N GLY A 12 -6.05 -6.45 -14.78
CA GLY A 12 -5.75 -7.82 -14.34
C GLY A 12 -4.66 -8.56 -15.11
N ARG A 13 -4.14 -7.95 -16.18
CA ARG A 13 -2.98 -8.44 -16.94
C ARG A 13 -1.67 -7.82 -16.46
N GLU A 14 -1.76 -6.69 -15.77
CA GLU A 14 -0.63 -5.99 -15.18
C GLU A 14 -0.42 -6.49 -13.75
N ARG A 15 0.84 -6.77 -13.44
CA ARG A 15 1.26 -7.16 -12.11
C ARG A 15 2.68 -6.67 -11.89
N ASP A 16 2.91 -6.12 -10.71
CA ASP A 16 4.20 -5.59 -10.32
C ASP A 16 4.61 -6.14 -8.95
N MET A 17 5.92 -6.33 -8.79
CA MET A 17 6.49 -6.75 -7.51
C MET A 17 6.67 -5.54 -6.62
N ALA A 18 6.28 -5.68 -5.36
CA ALA A 18 6.52 -4.71 -4.31
C ALA A 18 7.28 -5.35 -3.16
N PHE A 19 7.92 -4.51 -2.36
CA PHE A 19 8.49 -4.93 -1.08
C PHE A 19 8.32 -3.86 -0.01
N VAL A 20 8.38 -4.31 1.25
CA VAL A 20 8.40 -3.47 2.44
C VAL A 20 9.81 -2.98 2.69
N GLU A 21 10.02 -1.68 2.66
CA GLU A 21 11.35 -1.09 2.84
C GLU A 21 11.69 -0.91 4.33
N LYS A 22 10.77 -0.31 5.09
CA LYS A 22 10.84 -0.14 6.55
C LYS A 22 9.47 -0.39 7.17
N VAL A 23 9.48 -0.73 8.45
CA VAL A 23 8.28 -0.98 9.27
C VAL A 23 8.36 -0.16 10.56
N GLY A 24 7.21 0.03 11.21
CA GLY A 24 7.15 0.71 12.51
C GLY A 24 7.68 2.15 12.49
N GLN A 25 7.63 2.82 11.34
CA GLN A 25 8.10 4.20 11.20
C GLN A 25 7.04 5.16 11.74
N THR A 26 7.47 6.15 12.52
CA THR A 26 6.66 7.29 12.91
C THR A 26 6.50 8.27 11.74
N MET A 27 5.46 9.11 11.76
CA MET A 27 5.31 10.15 10.73
C MET A 27 6.51 11.08 10.67
N LYS A 28 7.10 11.40 11.83
CA LYS A 28 8.30 12.24 11.90
C LYS A 28 9.45 11.59 11.13
N GLU A 29 9.70 10.29 11.36
CA GLU A 29 10.75 9.55 10.66
C GLU A 29 10.47 9.42 9.15
N LEU A 30 9.19 9.32 8.75
CA LEU A 30 8.80 9.35 7.34
C LEU A 30 9.12 10.72 6.71
N GLN A 31 8.79 11.82 7.39
CA GLN A 31 9.08 13.17 6.92
C GLN A 31 10.59 13.40 6.78
N GLU A 32 11.37 13.02 7.80
CA GLU A 32 12.80 13.29 7.87
C GLU A 32 13.63 12.40 6.93
N ASN A 33 13.26 11.12 6.74
CA ASN A 33 14.11 10.16 6.03
C ASN A 33 13.59 9.75 4.65
N PHE A 34 12.34 10.05 4.30
CA PHE A 34 11.76 9.64 3.02
C PHE A 34 11.20 10.80 2.20
N ILE A 35 10.65 11.82 2.87
CA ILE A 35 10.07 12.98 2.19
C ILE A 35 11.17 14.02 1.97
N ALA A 36 11.86 14.45 3.02
CA ALA A 36 13.02 15.32 2.91
C ALA A 36 14.12 14.58 2.16
N GLY A 37 14.42 15.02 0.94
CA GLY A 37 15.41 14.36 0.09
C GLY A 37 16.76 14.18 0.80
N GLU A 38 17.45 13.07 0.55
CA GLU A 38 18.75 12.78 1.16
C GLU A 38 19.90 13.11 0.20
N GLU A 39 20.89 13.85 0.68
CA GLU A 39 22.19 13.95 0.02
C GLU A 39 23.14 12.93 0.63
N TYR A 40 23.73 12.06 -0.20
CA TYR A 40 24.74 11.12 0.27
C TYR A 40 25.98 11.11 -0.62
N GLN A 41 27.15 11.11 0.02
CA GLN A 41 28.44 11.04 -0.64
C GLN A 41 28.79 9.58 -0.97
N THR A 42 29.03 9.31 -2.25
CA THR A 42 29.54 8.00 -2.66
C THR A 42 31.06 8.02 -2.75
N SER A 43 31.70 6.96 -2.25
CA SER A 43 33.17 6.86 -2.12
C SER A 43 33.93 6.88 -3.46
N THR A 44 33.23 6.82 -4.60
CA THR A 44 33.87 6.70 -5.92
C THR A 44 33.34 7.66 -6.98
N ARG A 45 32.27 8.45 -6.73
CA ARG A 45 31.62 9.21 -7.83
C ARG A 45 30.79 10.44 -7.44
N GLY A 46 31.26 11.23 -6.47
CA GLY A 46 30.68 12.54 -6.12
C GLY A 46 29.37 12.50 -5.32
N GLU A 47 28.85 13.69 -4.97
CA GLU A 47 27.56 13.88 -4.29
C GLU A 47 26.42 13.46 -5.21
N ARG A 48 25.54 12.59 -4.70
CA ARG A 48 24.24 12.32 -5.30
C ARG A 48 23.18 12.81 -4.33
N SER A 49 22.20 13.54 -4.87
CA SER A 49 20.99 13.90 -4.14
C SER A 49 19.83 13.03 -4.60
N VAL A 50 19.08 12.50 -3.64
CA VAL A 50 17.71 12.02 -3.86
C VAL A 50 16.83 13.25 -3.69
N PRO A 51 16.09 13.68 -4.72
CA PRO A 51 15.21 14.83 -4.59
C PRO A 51 14.10 14.54 -3.58
N GLU A 52 13.63 15.59 -2.91
CA GLU A 52 12.49 15.54 -2.00
C GLU A 52 11.29 14.83 -2.66
N ALA A 53 10.71 13.85 -1.96
CA ALA A 53 9.52 13.17 -2.43
C ALA A 53 8.31 14.09 -2.29
N LYS A 54 7.65 14.42 -3.41
CA LYS A 54 6.44 15.24 -3.40
C LYS A 54 5.21 14.33 -3.33
N PRO A 55 4.35 14.42 -2.30
CA PRO A 55 3.10 13.69 -2.28
C PRO A 55 2.24 14.17 -3.46
N TYR A 56 1.77 13.23 -4.27
CA TYR A 56 0.88 13.50 -5.41
C TYR A 56 -0.54 12.97 -5.17
N ALA A 57 -0.77 12.19 -4.13
CA ALA A 57 -2.10 11.78 -3.69
C ALA A 57 -2.10 11.45 -2.19
N GLU A 58 -3.25 11.66 -1.54
CA GLU A 58 -3.58 11.22 -0.18
C GLU A 58 -4.96 10.56 -0.23
N GLY A 59 -5.19 9.57 0.63
CA GLY A 59 -6.46 8.87 0.70
C GLY A 59 -6.49 7.88 1.84
N VAL A 60 -7.62 7.20 1.95
CA VAL A 60 -7.83 6.08 2.87
C VAL A 60 -7.67 4.76 2.14
N TYR A 61 -7.31 3.72 2.87
CA TYR A 61 -7.16 2.38 2.29
C TYR A 61 -7.53 1.30 3.30
N ALA A 62 -7.88 0.14 2.78
CA ALA A 62 -8.13 -1.06 3.57
C ALA A 62 -7.58 -2.30 2.86
N ILE A 63 -7.13 -3.27 3.66
CA ILE A 63 -6.85 -4.63 3.16
C ILE A 63 -8.06 -5.49 3.47
N THR A 64 -8.81 -5.87 2.45
CA THR A 64 -10.00 -6.71 2.57
C THR A 64 -9.70 -8.11 2.05
N SER A 65 -10.41 -9.12 2.54
CA SER A 65 -10.16 -10.52 2.18
C SER A 65 -11.42 -11.18 1.65
N THR A 66 -11.30 -11.87 0.53
CA THR A 66 -12.31 -12.80 -0.01
C THR A 66 -11.79 -14.23 0.13
N LYS A 67 -12.59 -15.24 -0.23
CA LYS A 67 -12.14 -16.64 -0.17
C LYS A 67 -10.90 -16.95 -1.02
N ARG A 68 -10.63 -16.14 -2.06
CA ARG A 68 -9.63 -16.46 -3.10
C ARG A 68 -8.53 -15.42 -3.24
N ALA A 69 -8.69 -14.24 -2.63
CA ALA A 69 -7.78 -13.13 -2.80
C ALA A 69 -7.87 -12.16 -1.61
N SER A 70 -6.78 -11.44 -1.37
CA SER A 70 -6.80 -10.22 -0.58
C SER A 70 -6.73 -9.03 -1.52
N HIS A 71 -7.43 -7.97 -1.16
CA HIS A 71 -7.57 -6.76 -1.94
C HIS A 71 -7.02 -5.59 -1.13
N LEU A 72 -6.23 -4.74 -1.76
CA LEU A 72 -5.88 -3.41 -1.25
C LEU A 72 -6.82 -2.42 -1.93
N ALA A 73 -7.86 -1.99 -1.21
CA ALA A 73 -8.82 -1.00 -1.63
C ALA A 73 -8.38 0.40 -1.20
N TYR A 74 -8.67 1.41 -2.01
CA TYR A 74 -8.37 2.80 -1.68
C TYR A 74 -9.43 3.77 -2.20
N ILE A 75 -9.55 4.90 -1.51
CA ILE A 75 -10.26 6.10 -1.97
C ILE A 75 -9.35 7.30 -1.75
N LEU A 76 -9.14 8.10 -2.79
CA LEU A 76 -8.34 9.32 -2.73
C LEU A 76 -9.18 10.47 -2.21
N THR A 77 -8.64 11.22 -1.26
CA THR A 77 -9.25 12.44 -0.70
C THR A 77 -8.46 13.70 -1.08
N VAL A 78 -7.19 13.55 -1.49
CA VAL A 78 -6.37 14.64 -2.03
C VAL A 78 -5.64 14.15 -3.28
N PRO A 79 -5.70 14.89 -4.40
CA PRO A 79 -6.63 16.00 -4.66
C PRO A 79 -8.09 15.50 -4.63
N ALA A 80 -9.03 16.42 -4.33
CA ALA A 80 -10.47 16.09 -4.34
C ALA A 80 -10.95 15.62 -5.72
N GLU A 81 -10.34 16.15 -6.79
CA GLU A 81 -10.56 15.67 -8.16
C GLU A 81 -9.26 15.11 -8.72
N VAL A 82 -9.33 13.89 -9.24
CA VAL A 82 -8.20 13.23 -9.90
C VAL A 82 -7.88 13.95 -11.21
N GLY A 83 -6.59 14.27 -11.39
CA GLY A 83 -6.10 14.90 -12.61
C GLY A 83 -5.10 14.03 -13.37
N PRO A 84 -4.55 14.56 -14.49
CA PRO A 84 -3.64 13.82 -15.38
C PRO A 84 -2.41 13.26 -14.66
N LEU A 85 -1.92 13.97 -13.63
CA LEU A 85 -0.80 13.49 -12.82
C LEU A 85 -1.13 12.16 -12.16
N GLN A 86 -2.26 12.05 -11.46
CA GLN A 86 -2.65 10.82 -10.77
C GLN A 86 -2.93 9.68 -11.79
N GLU A 87 -3.57 10.00 -12.91
CA GLU A 87 -3.87 9.05 -13.98
C GLU A 87 -2.60 8.48 -14.63
N ASP A 88 -1.56 9.32 -14.83
CA ASP A 88 -0.26 8.90 -15.36
C ASP A 88 0.43 7.88 -14.43
N PHE A 89 0.22 8.00 -13.12
CA PHE A 89 0.66 7.04 -12.11
C PHE A 89 -0.27 5.82 -11.98
N GLY A 90 -1.39 5.77 -12.71
CA GLY A 90 -2.35 4.66 -12.68
C GLY A 90 -3.31 4.69 -11.49
N LEU A 91 -3.50 5.86 -10.88
CA LEU A 91 -4.48 6.07 -9.83
C LEU A 91 -5.79 6.62 -10.41
N HIS A 92 -6.89 6.30 -9.72
CA HIS A 92 -8.23 6.81 -9.96
C HIS A 92 -8.80 7.37 -8.64
N ALA A 93 -10.02 7.92 -8.65
CA ALA A 93 -10.62 8.47 -7.42
C ALA A 93 -10.79 7.38 -6.36
N ARG A 94 -11.14 6.17 -6.81
CA ARG A 94 -11.19 4.96 -6.00
C ARG A 94 -10.77 3.75 -6.83
N GLY A 95 -10.31 2.70 -6.18
CA GLY A 95 -9.92 1.47 -6.86
C GLY A 95 -9.45 0.38 -5.91
N SER A 96 -9.05 -0.74 -6.50
CA SER A 96 -8.46 -1.84 -5.74
C SER A 96 -7.45 -2.66 -6.55
N TRP A 97 -6.51 -3.24 -5.82
CA TRP A 97 -5.55 -4.23 -6.34
C TRP A 97 -5.69 -5.55 -5.62
N ILE A 98 -5.53 -6.66 -6.33
CA ILE A 98 -5.30 -7.94 -5.68
C ILE A 98 -3.85 -7.99 -5.18
N VAL A 99 -3.66 -8.38 -3.93
CA VAL A 99 -2.36 -8.46 -3.26
C VAL A 99 -2.07 -9.86 -2.75
N GLN A 100 -0.87 -10.37 -3.05
CA GLN A 100 -0.41 -11.69 -2.65
C GLN A 100 0.98 -11.65 -2.04
N SER A 101 1.17 -12.22 -0.86
CA SER A 101 2.47 -12.33 -0.20
C SER A 101 3.34 -13.38 -0.89
N LYS A 102 4.60 -13.02 -1.17
CA LYS A 102 5.60 -13.95 -1.69
C LYS A 102 6.19 -14.76 -0.53
N ASN A 103 6.22 -16.08 -0.69
CA ASN A 103 6.95 -16.95 0.22
C ASN A 103 8.47 -16.83 -0.06
N PRO A 104 9.30 -16.41 0.93
CA PRO A 104 10.75 -16.24 0.74
C PRO A 104 11.48 -17.56 0.46
N LYS A 105 10.89 -18.72 0.77
CA LYS A 105 11.43 -20.04 0.42
C LYS A 105 11.66 -20.21 -1.08
N TYR A 106 10.88 -19.52 -1.92
CA TYR A 106 10.98 -19.63 -3.38
C TYR A 106 11.67 -18.40 -3.96
N PRO A 107 12.63 -18.58 -4.88
CA PRO A 107 13.34 -17.47 -5.50
C PRO A 107 12.35 -16.56 -6.26
N GLY A 108 12.58 -15.25 -6.18
CA GLY A 108 11.87 -14.27 -7.00
C GLY A 108 12.40 -14.22 -8.43
N PRO A 109 11.69 -13.54 -9.35
CA PRO A 109 12.27 -13.20 -10.64
C PRO A 109 13.51 -12.33 -10.44
N SER A 110 14.52 -12.46 -11.32
CA SER A 110 15.84 -11.83 -11.15
C SER A 110 15.78 -10.31 -10.98
N PHE A 111 14.83 -9.63 -11.63
CA PHE A 111 14.65 -8.18 -11.53
C PHE A 111 14.07 -7.71 -10.18
N ALA A 112 13.58 -8.63 -9.34
CA ALA A 112 12.99 -8.33 -8.03
C ALA A 112 13.68 -9.15 -6.92
N GLN A 113 14.93 -9.55 -7.10
CA GLN A 113 15.72 -10.15 -6.03
C GLN A 113 16.23 -9.05 -5.10
N LEU A 114 15.95 -9.20 -3.81
CA LEU A 114 16.47 -8.32 -2.77
C LEU A 114 17.76 -8.91 -2.19
N PRO A 115 18.65 -8.08 -1.63
CA PRO A 115 19.90 -8.55 -1.03
C PRO A 115 19.66 -9.39 0.24
N LYS A 116 18.49 -9.26 0.87
CA LYS A 116 18.10 -9.96 2.09
C LYS A 116 16.62 -10.33 2.04
N ASP A 117 16.28 -11.50 2.56
CA ASP A 117 14.90 -11.94 2.78
C ASP A 117 14.27 -11.30 4.03
N PRO A 118 12.93 -11.28 4.14
CA PRO A 118 12.26 -10.87 5.37
C PRO A 118 12.59 -11.79 6.55
N GLU A 119 12.75 -11.20 7.72
CA GLU A 119 13.01 -11.92 8.98
C GLU A 119 11.71 -12.44 9.62
N TYR A 120 10.98 -13.31 8.92
CA TYR A 120 9.76 -13.90 9.47
C TYR A 120 10.07 -14.86 10.63
N PRO A 121 9.34 -14.79 11.77
CA PRO A 121 9.32 -15.85 12.76
C PRO A 121 8.68 -17.12 12.18
N GLU A 122 8.94 -18.28 12.80
CA GLU A 122 8.43 -19.58 12.34
C GLU A 122 6.90 -19.57 12.19
N SER A 123 6.18 -18.96 13.14
CA SER A 123 4.73 -18.80 13.10
C SER A 123 4.19 -18.09 11.84
N VAL A 124 4.96 -17.15 11.27
CA VAL A 124 4.60 -16.47 10.01
C VAL A 124 5.02 -17.30 8.81
N ARG A 125 6.18 -17.95 8.87
CA ARG A 125 6.66 -18.84 7.80
C ARG A 125 5.70 -20.00 7.56
N ASP A 126 5.17 -20.60 8.61
CA ASP A 126 4.26 -21.75 8.54
C ASP A 126 2.94 -21.41 7.84
N LYS A 127 2.50 -20.14 7.90
CA LYS A 127 1.29 -19.67 7.21
C LYS A 127 1.40 -19.72 5.69
N PHE A 128 2.62 -19.68 5.14
CA PHE A 128 2.83 -19.88 3.71
C PHE A 128 2.68 -21.34 3.28
N GLN A 129 2.87 -22.28 4.21
CA GLN A 129 2.98 -23.71 3.90
C GLN A 129 4.01 -23.94 2.76
N ASP A 130 3.68 -24.77 1.77
CA ASP A 130 4.46 -24.98 0.55
C ASP A 130 3.96 -24.14 -0.64
N TYR A 131 3.10 -23.13 -0.40
CA TYR A 131 2.65 -22.25 -1.47
C TYR A 131 3.68 -21.16 -1.74
N ARG A 132 3.92 -20.87 -3.02
CA ARG A 132 4.79 -19.76 -3.46
C ARG A 132 4.17 -18.39 -3.17
N TRP A 133 2.84 -18.34 -3.23
CA TRP A 133 2.03 -17.16 -3.06
C TRP A 133 0.84 -17.49 -2.16
N VAL A 134 0.54 -16.62 -1.22
CA VAL A 134 -0.67 -16.69 -0.39
C VAL A 134 -1.39 -15.34 -0.41
N PRO A 135 -2.70 -15.28 -0.16
CA PRO A 135 -3.40 -14.01 0.03
C PRO A 135 -2.70 -13.17 1.09
N LEU A 136 -2.53 -11.87 0.81
CA LEU A 136 -1.81 -10.98 1.72
C LEU A 136 -2.64 -10.66 2.96
N THR A 137 -2.01 -10.69 4.13
CA THR A 137 -2.55 -10.23 5.40
C THR A 137 -1.61 -9.19 5.98
N PRO A 138 -2.07 -8.29 6.87
CA PRO A 138 -1.22 -7.25 7.45
C PRO A 138 0.07 -7.78 8.06
N GLU A 139 0.00 -8.90 8.79
CA GLU A 139 1.16 -9.54 9.42
C GLU A 139 2.28 -9.89 8.43
N PHE A 140 1.98 -10.23 7.18
CA PHE A 140 3.02 -10.54 6.20
C PHE A 140 3.84 -9.31 5.77
N ILE A 141 3.34 -8.09 5.96
CA ILE A 141 4.02 -6.86 5.58
C ILE A 141 4.61 -6.08 6.77
N ASP A 142 4.53 -6.65 7.98
CA ASP A 142 5.17 -6.09 9.19
C ASP A 142 6.67 -6.39 9.28
N TYR A 143 7.28 -6.86 8.19
CA TYR A 143 8.69 -7.23 8.14
C TYR A 143 9.41 -6.53 6.98
N PRO A 144 10.54 -5.86 7.22
CA PRO A 144 11.37 -5.33 6.14
C PRO A 144 11.77 -6.43 5.15
N ASN A 145 11.88 -6.06 3.88
CA ASN A 145 12.12 -6.94 2.74
C ASN A 145 10.99 -7.94 2.43
N ALA A 146 9.87 -7.90 3.15
CA ALA A 146 8.70 -8.70 2.78
C ALA A 146 8.27 -8.32 1.36
N GLN A 147 8.16 -9.30 0.48
CA GLN A 147 7.80 -9.09 -0.91
C GLN A 147 6.36 -9.52 -1.17
N PHE A 148 5.67 -8.79 -2.03
CA PHE A 148 4.31 -9.12 -2.44
C PHE A 148 4.08 -8.74 -3.90
N LEU A 149 3.10 -9.39 -4.51
CA LEU A 149 2.64 -9.10 -5.85
C LEU A 149 1.41 -8.21 -5.75
N MET A 150 1.38 -7.15 -6.54
CA MET A 150 0.21 -6.29 -6.73
C MET A 150 -0.31 -6.49 -8.15
N ILE A 151 -1.60 -6.80 -8.30
CA ILE A 151 -2.26 -7.10 -9.58
C ILE A 151 -3.43 -6.13 -9.75
N GLY A 152 -3.55 -5.51 -10.93
CA GLY A 152 -4.67 -4.61 -11.21
C GLY A 152 -6.01 -5.35 -11.14
N GLU A 153 -7.03 -4.74 -10.57
CA GLU A 153 -8.37 -5.35 -10.53
C GLU A 153 -9.44 -4.38 -11.01
N ALA A 154 -9.81 -3.41 -10.18
CA ALA A 154 -10.87 -2.45 -10.44
C ALA A 154 -10.32 -1.01 -10.44
N THR A 155 -10.68 -0.26 -11.48
CA THR A 155 -10.35 1.16 -11.63
C THR A 155 -11.64 1.97 -11.66
N GLY A 156 -11.74 2.99 -10.81
CA GLY A 156 -12.95 3.82 -10.69
C GLY A 156 -14.11 3.18 -9.90
N ASP A 157 -13.92 1.96 -9.39
CA ASP A 157 -14.83 1.26 -8.48
C ASP A 157 -14.01 0.36 -7.53
N LEU A 158 -14.57 0.02 -6.37
CA LEU A 158 -13.93 -0.87 -5.39
C LEU A 158 -14.10 -2.36 -5.78
N GLY A 159 -15.11 -2.68 -6.58
CA GLY A 159 -15.38 -4.04 -7.05
C GLY A 159 -15.57 -5.03 -5.90
N LYS A 160 -14.92 -6.19 -5.99
CA LYS A 160 -15.00 -7.24 -4.96
C LYS A 160 -14.41 -6.80 -3.62
N ALA A 161 -13.54 -5.79 -3.62
CA ALA A 161 -12.90 -5.31 -2.42
C ALA A 161 -13.89 -4.61 -1.47
N ALA A 162 -15.02 -4.11 -1.98
CA ALA A 162 -16.07 -3.46 -1.19
C ALA A 162 -17.07 -4.42 -0.54
N THR A 163 -17.02 -5.72 -0.85
CA THR A 163 -18.04 -6.67 -0.42
C THR A 163 -17.44 -7.78 0.43
N ALA A 164 -17.99 -7.98 1.62
CA ALA A 164 -17.69 -9.16 2.41
C ALA A 164 -18.40 -10.39 1.84
N GLU A 165 -17.79 -11.56 2.04
CA GLU A 165 -18.44 -12.82 1.70
C GLU A 165 -19.73 -13.03 2.52
N PRO A 166 -20.74 -13.77 2.03
CA PRO A 166 -22.03 -13.94 2.71
C PRO A 166 -21.96 -14.49 4.15
N ASN A 167 -20.89 -15.21 4.48
CA ASN A 167 -20.63 -15.74 5.83
C ASN A 167 -19.33 -15.16 6.45
N GLY A 168 -18.73 -14.17 5.80
CA GLY A 168 -17.47 -13.55 6.23
C GLY A 168 -17.67 -12.37 7.18
N LYS A 169 -18.92 -12.10 7.55
CA LYS A 169 -19.35 -10.89 8.23
C LYS A 169 -20.56 -11.20 9.13
N ARG A 170 -20.68 -10.55 10.28
CA ARG A 170 -21.89 -10.60 11.11
C ARG A 170 -22.97 -9.67 10.55
N ALA A 171 -24.24 -9.93 10.87
CA ALA A 171 -25.35 -9.16 10.28
C ALA A 171 -25.27 -7.66 10.62
N GLU A 172 -24.66 -7.33 11.76
CA GLU A 172 -24.49 -5.99 12.31
C GLU A 172 -23.24 -5.24 11.85
N GLU A 173 -22.26 -5.92 11.22
CA GLU A 173 -21.08 -5.25 10.69
C GLU A 173 -21.46 -4.44 9.44
N GLU A 174 -20.58 -3.58 8.92
CA GLU A 174 -20.80 -2.84 7.67
C GLU A 174 -20.06 -3.50 6.50
N GLN A 175 -20.49 -3.25 5.26
CA GLN A 175 -19.73 -3.76 4.13
C GLN A 175 -18.36 -3.07 4.08
N PRO A 176 -17.29 -3.73 3.63
CA PRO A 176 -15.98 -3.09 3.56
C PRO A 176 -15.97 -1.79 2.74
N GLY A 177 -16.82 -1.69 1.72
CA GLY A 177 -17.00 -0.44 0.97
C GLY A 177 -17.64 0.67 1.79
N GLU A 178 -18.66 0.35 2.60
CA GLU A 178 -19.34 1.31 3.49
C GLU A 178 -18.38 1.81 4.58
N GLU A 179 -17.57 0.92 5.17
CA GLU A 179 -16.53 1.32 6.12
C GLU A 179 -15.48 2.23 5.48
N LEU A 180 -15.08 1.95 4.23
CA LEU A 180 -14.09 2.75 3.53
C LEU A 180 -14.64 4.15 3.16
N GLU A 181 -15.91 4.27 2.82
CA GLU A 181 -16.60 5.55 2.58
C GLU A 181 -16.70 6.37 3.88
N LYS A 182 -16.96 5.74 5.02
CA LYS A 182 -16.89 6.46 6.31
C LYS A 182 -15.50 6.98 6.63
N LEU A 183 -14.47 6.17 6.35
CA LEU A 183 -13.08 6.61 6.51
C LEU A 183 -12.74 7.77 5.57
N GLU A 184 -13.28 7.77 4.35
CA GLU A 184 -13.18 8.91 3.41
C GLU A 184 -13.78 10.17 4.04
N ASP A 185 -15.03 10.13 4.51
CA ASP A 185 -15.71 11.26 5.16
C ASP A 185 -14.90 11.80 6.37
N GLU A 186 -14.49 10.91 7.29
CA GLU A 186 -13.68 11.27 8.46
C GLU A 186 -12.34 11.92 8.05
N ASN A 187 -11.74 11.43 6.95
CA ASN A 187 -10.48 11.96 6.47
C ASN A 187 -10.65 13.32 5.77
N GLU A 188 -11.74 13.55 5.04
CA GLU A 188 -12.07 14.84 4.46
C GLU A 188 -12.30 15.90 5.53
N GLU A 189 -13.09 15.59 6.57
CA GLU A 189 -13.29 16.48 7.73
C GLU A 189 -11.95 16.83 8.40
N ARG A 190 -11.07 15.83 8.56
CA ARG A 190 -9.72 16.04 9.09
C ARG A 190 -8.93 17.00 8.20
N VAL A 191 -8.89 16.77 6.89
CA VAL A 191 -8.17 17.62 5.93
C VAL A 191 -8.70 19.04 5.94
N GLU A 192 -10.02 19.23 5.97
CA GLU A 192 -10.66 20.55 6.04
C GLU A 192 -10.30 21.28 7.35
N SER A 193 -10.39 20.59 8.49
CA SER A 193 -10.02 21.15 9.80
C SER A 193 -8.56 21.62 9.88
N LEU A 194 -7.68 20.96 9.12
CA LEU A 194 -6.27 21.27 9.03
C LEU A 194 -5.95 22.32 7.95
N LYS A 195 -6.81 22.57 6.97
CA LYS A 195 -6.65 23.72 6.04
C LYS A 195 -6.85 25.06 6.76
N GLY A 196 -7.60 25.08 7.87
CA GLY A 196 -7.74 26.24 8.76
C GLY A 196 -6.57 26.46 9.73
N LYS A 197 -5.60 25.54 9.79
CA LYS A 197 -4.40 25.61 10.65
C LYS A 197 -3.20 25.08 9.86
N ASP A 198 -2.41 25.96 9.24
CA ASP A 198 -1.14 25.67 8.53
C ASP A 198 -0.68 24.18 8.55
N HIS A 199 -0.85 23.51 7.40
CA HIS A 199 -0.58 22.08 7.15
C HIS A 199 0.92 21.69 7.24
N PRO A 200 1.29 20.40 7.46
CA PRO A 200 0.51 19.25 7.93
C PRO A 200 1.16 18.47 9.11
N LYS A 201 0.32 17.98 10.03
CA LYS A 201 0.62 16.81 10.89
C LYS A 201 -0.34 15.69 10.50
N LEU A 202 0.14 14.74 9.69
CA LEU A 202 -0.54 13.47 9.43
C LEU A 202 -0.25 12.55 10.63
N LEU A 203 -1.24 12.27 11.46
CA LEU A 203 -1.12 11.30 12.56
C LEU A 203 -1.96 10.07 12.21
N SER A 204 -1.32 8.90 12.19
CA SER A 204 -1.96 7.61 11.97
C SER A 204 -2.82 7.21 13.17
N SER A 205 -4.06 6.79 12.93
CA SER A 205 -4.87 6.05 13.89
C SER A 205 -4.46 4.59 13.89
N THR A 206 -3.89 4.13 15.00
CA THR A 206 -3.68 2.71 15.32
C THR A 206 -4.91 2.21 16.10
N TRP A 207 -5.58 1.17 15.61
CA TRP A 207 -6.61 0.43 16.36
C TRP A 207 -6.01 -0.84 16.98
N HIS A 208 -6.45 -1.18 18.19
CA HIS A 208 -6.16 -2.44 18.90
C HIS A 208 -7.15 -3.53 18.49
#